data_AF-A0A1F4ZY81-F1
#
_entry.id   AF-A0A1F4ZY81-F1
#
_cell.length_a   1.000
_cell.length_b   1.000
_cell.length_c   1.000
_cell.angle_alpha   90.00
_cell.angle_beta   90.00
_cell.angle_gamma   90.00
#
_symmetry.space_group_name_H-M   'P 1'
#
loop_
_entity.id
_entity.type
_entity.pdbx_description
1 polymer ?
#
loop_
_entity_poly.entity_id
_entity_poly.type
_entity_poly.pdbx_seq_one_letter_code
_entity_poly.pdbx_strand_id
1 'polypeptide(L)'
;MQAEFQKYTDNAVSKTINLPHEATVEGVKRAYMLAWETGCRGITVFRDGSKSEQVLNMGTVRQDQGELLRDKSGQVAAGEIIQPEKSLKPRPVKVEGATYRIETPLGSAFITVNHDQDGNPFEVFVTIGKAGSEVAAMAEALGRLISTTLRFGNHMAPRERARELMEQLHGIGGGRSVGFGPNRVRSLPDAVARAIGMHFGLIGYGLENGKVGGDGEQIMMASMDDTNESGQMKLASERKADLCPACGEATLVFEEGCKKCYGCGFSEC
;
A
#
# COMPACT_ATOMS: atom_id res chain seq x y z
N MET A 1 -38.68 8.05 21.18
CA MET A 1 -37.26 8.50 21.23
C MET A 1 -37.02 9.70 20.31
N GLN A 2 -37.14 9.57 18.98
CA GLN A 2 -36.85 10.68 18.05
C GLN A 2 -37.64 11.97 18.36
N ALA A 3 -38.93 11.87 18.63
CA ALA A 3 -39.77 13.03 18.97
C ALA A 3 -39.29 13.79 20.21
N GLU A 4 -38.72 13.09 21.20
CA GLU A 4 -38.24 13.74 22.42
C GLU A 4 -37.00 14.61 22.15
N PHE A 5 -36.06 14.07 21.35
CA PHE A 5 -34.91 14.84 20.89
C PHE A 5 -35.31 15.99 19.96
N GLN A 6 -36.37 15.81 19.16
CA GLN A 6 -36.82 16.85 18.23
C GLN A 6 -37.30 18.13 18.93
N LYS A 7 -37.82 18.04 20.16
CA LYS A 7 -38.24 19.21 20.96
C LYS A 7 -37.09 20.17 21.29
N TYR A 8 -35.86 19.63 21.35
CA TYR A 8 -34.65 20.37 21.75
C TYR A 8 -33.65 20.50 20.60
N THR A 9 -34.08 20.23 19.36
CA THR A 9 -33.23 20.32 18.17
C THR A 9 -33.84 21.30 17.19
N ASP A 10 -33.10 22.38 16.89
CA ASP A 10 -33.52 23.40 15.93
C ASP A 10 -33.51 22.89 14.49
N ASN A 11 -32.71 21.86 14.21
CA ASN A 11 -32.66 21.12 12.95
C ASN A 11 -33.47 19.81 13.02
N ALA A 12 -33.56 19.07 11.91
CA ALA A 12 -34.21 17.77 11.90
C ALA A 12 -33.33 16.69 12.56
N VAL A 13 -33.96 15.74 13.26
CA VAL A 13 -33.27 14.56 13.81
C VAL A 13 -33.27 13.44 12.77
N SER A 14 -32.08 13.05 12.29
CA SER A 14 -31.91 11.93 11.34
C SER A 14 -31.93 10.61 12.09
N LYS A 15 -33.08 9.92 12.08
CA LYS A 15 -33.23 8.59 12.68
C LYS A 15 -34.07 7.68 11.80
N THR A 16 -33.55 6.48 11.56
CA THR A 16 -34.25 5.41 10.86
C THR A 16 -35.12 4.60 11.82
N ILE A 17 -36.39 4.41 11.45
CA ILE A 17 -37.33 3.45 12.04
C ILE A 17 -37.15 2.12 11.31
N ASN A 18 -36.54 1.15 11.98
CA ASN A 18 -36.39 -0.19 11.45
C ASN A 18 -37.68 -0.99 11.72
N LEU A 19 -38.28 -1.51 10.65
CA LEU A 19 -39.49 -2.33 10.67
C LEU A 19 -39.15 -3.79 10.35
N PRO A 20 -39.90 -4.75 10.92
CA PRO A 20 -39.70 -6.17 10.63
C PRO A 20 -40.10 -6.51 9.19
N HIS A 21 -39.66 -7.67 8.69
CA HIS A 21 -39.88 -8.10 7.31
C HIS A 21 -41.37 -8.16 6.95
N GLU A 22 -42.19 -8.65 7.89
CA GLU A 22 -43.65 -8.75 7.77
C GLU A 22 -44.40 -7.41 7.83
N ALA A 23 -43.70 -6.27 7.96
CA ALA A 23 -44.36 -4.97 8.06
C ALA A 23 -45.13 -4.64 6.78
N THR A 24 -46.43 -4.37 6.97
CA THR A 24 -47.36 -4.00 5.89
C THR A 24 -47.27 -2.52 5.55
N VAL A 25 -47.88 -2.15 4.43
CA VAL A 25 -48.02 -0.75 3.99
C VAL A 25 -48.74 0.09 5.06
N GLU A 26 -49.73 -0.46 5.74
CA GLU A 26 -50.43 0.19 6.85
C GLU A 26 -49.51 0.44 8.04
N GLY A 27 -48.58 -0.49 8.31
CA GLY A 27 -47.56 -0.32 9.34
C GLY A 27 -46.63 0.86 9.04
N VAL A 28 -46.19 0.97 7.79
CA VAL A 28 -45.39 2.11 7.31
C VAL A 28 -46.19 3.41 7.38
N LYS A 29 -47.45 3.40 6.95
CA LYS A 29 -48.35 4.56 7.04
C LYS A 29 -48.49 5.05 8.48
N ARG A 30 -48.70 4.16 9.44
CA ARG A 30 -48.79 4.53 10.86
C ARG A 30 -47.50 5.19 11.36
N ALA A 31 -46.33 4.72 10.92
CA ALA A 31 -45.06 5.34 11.29
C ALA A 31 -44.95 6.79 10.78
N TYR A 32 -45.38 7.06 9.53
CA TYR A 32 -45.44 8.42 8.98
C TYR A 32 -46.43 9.31 9.73
N MET A 33 -47.65 8.80 9.99
CA MET A 33 -48.68 9.58 10.70
C MET A 33 -48.25 9.90 12.14
N LEU A 34 -47.70 8.93 12.86
CA LEU A 34 -47.20 9.12 14.23
C LEU A 34 -46.06 10.14 14.28
N ALA A 35 -45.17 10.12 13.29
CA ALA A 35 -44.10 11.10 13.20
C ALA A 35 -44.62 12.52 13.00
N TRP A 36 -45.65 12.68 12.16
CA TRP A 36 -46.32 13.96 11.94
C TRP A 36 -47.03 14.45 13.21
N GLU A 37 -47.82 13.58 13.86
CA GLU A 37 -48.53 13.88 15.11
C GLU A 37 -47.59 14.28 16.26
N THR A 38 -46.38 13.70 16.29
CA THR A 38 -45.37 13.97 17.32
C THR A 38 -44.42 15.11 16.97
N GLY A 39 -44.63 15.81 15.85
CA GLY A 39 -43.83 16.97 15.45
C GLY A 39 -42.42 16.63 14.94
N CYS A 40 -42.18 15.40 14.51
CA CYS A 40 -40.91 15.03 13.88
C CYS A 40 -40.77 15.73 12.51
N ARG A 41 -39.63 16.40 12.28
CA ARG A 41 -39.41 17.20 11.05
C ARG A 41 -39.01 16.36 9.83
N GLY A 42 -38.66 15.09 10.04
CA GLY A 42 -38.34 14.14 8.98
C GLY A 42 -38.22 12.75 9.56
N ILE A 43 -38.49 11.72 8.75
CA ILE A 43 -38.28 10.33 9.14
C ILE A 43 -37.64 9.55 8.01
N THR A 44 -36.97 8.48 8.39
CA THR A 44 -36.54 7.43 7.45
C THR A 44 -37.09 6.12 7.95
N VAL A 45 -37.66 5.31 7.05
CA VAL A 45 -38.17 3.97 7.38
C VAL A 45 -37.32 2.97 6.62
N PHE A 46 -36.90 1.91 7.30
CA PHE A 46 -36.24 0.78 6.68
C PHE A 46 -36.95 -0.50 7.09
N ARG A 47 -37.52 -1.22 6.12
CA ARG A 47 -38.15 -2.51 6.35
C ARG A 47 -37.17 -3.62 6.05
N ASP A 48 -36.99 -4.55 6.98
CA ASP A 48 -36.12 -5.70 6.83
C ASP A 48 -36.44 -6.51 5.55
N GLY A 49 -35.41 -7.03 4.89
CA GLY A 49 -35.54 -7.68 3.57
C GLY A 49 -35.89 -6.77 2.38
N SER A 50 -35.93 -5.44 2.53
CA SER A 50 -36.24 -4.53 1.38
C SER A 50 -35.04 -4.24 0.45
N LYS A 51 -33.82 -4.60 0.85
CA LYS A 51 -32.64 -4.61 -0.03
C LYS A 51 -32.08 -6.03 -0.14
N SER A 52 -31.54 -6.38 -1.30
CA SER A 52 -30.93 -7.69 -1.56
C SER A 52 -29.65 -7.93 -0.75
N GLU A 53 -28.92 -6.87 -0.43
CA GLU A 53 -27.71 -6.92 0.40
C GLU A 53 -27.91 -6.02 1.63
N GLN A 54 -27.79 -6.61 2.82
CA GLN A 54 -27.99 -5.92 4.10
C GLN A 54 -26.85 -6.27 5.06
N VAL A 55 -26.23 -5.25 5.63
CA VAL A 55 -25.09 -5.41 6.56
C VAL A 55 -25.58 -5.71 7.99
N LEU A 56 -26.86 -5.46 8.28
CA LEU A 56 -27.47 -5.62 9.61
C LEU A 56 -28.86 -6.25 9.48
N ASN A 57 -28.96 -7.55 9.75
CA ASN A 57 -30.25 -8.22 9.94
C ASN A 57 -30.66 -8.07 11.40
N MET A 58 -31.92 -7.73 11.66
CA MET A 58 -32.46 -7.81 13.01
C MET A 58 -32.51 -9.28 13.39
N GLY A 59 -31.67 -9.68 14.35
CA GLY A 59 -31.43 -11.06 14.78
C GLY A 59 -32.67 -11.75 15.36
N THR A 60 -33.62 -12.11 14.49
CA THR A 60 -34.61 -13.14 14.72
C THR A 60 -34.53 -14.08 13.53
N VAL A 61 -33.70 -15.11 13.67
CA VAL A 61 -33.81 -16.32 12.86
C VAL A 61 -35.17 -16.94 13.22
N ARG A 62 -36.22 -16.51 12.53
CA ARG A 62 -37.43 -17.30 12.38
C ARG A 62 -37.21 -18.17 11.16
N GLN A 63 -36.90 -19.44 11.43
CA GLN A 63 -37.10 -20.49 10.45
C GLN A 63 -38.59 -20.54 10.15
N ASP A 64 -39.05 -19.90 9.08
CA ASP A 64 -40.30 -20.30 8.45
C ASP A 64 -40.23 -20.08 6.93
N GLN A 65 -40.00 -21.21 6.27
CA GLN A 65 -40.56 -21.63 4.98
C GLN A 65 -40.63 -20.57 3.89
N GLY A 66 -39.51 -20.45 3.17
CA GLY A 66 -39.54 -19.95 1.81
C GLY A 66 -40.37 -20.86 0.92
N GLU A 67 -41.42 -20.32 0.31
CA GLU A 67 -41.94 -20.85 -0.95
C GLU A 67 -40.84 -20.68 -2.00
N LEU A 68 -40.05 -21.76 -2.15
CA LEU A 68 -39.11 -21.96 -3.22
C LEU A 68 -39.89 -22.15 -4.53
N LEU A 69 -39.76 -21.19 -5.44
CA LEU A 69 -39.93 -21.46 -6.86
C LEU A 69 -38.88 -22.51 -7.25
N ARG A 70 -39.39 -23.72 -7.44
CA ARG A 70 -38.64 -24.97 -7.60
C ARG A 70 -38.18 -25.10 -9.05
N ASP A 71 -36.92 -24.78 -9.33
CA ASP A 71 -36.28 -25.14 -10.60
C ASP A 71 -35.79 -26.60 -10.57
N LYS A 72 -35.92 -27.29 -11.70
CA LYS A 72 -35.76 -28.74 -11.88
C LYS A 72 -34.31 -29.15 -12.15
N SER A 73 -33.37 -28.73 -11.31
CA SER A 73 -32.02 -29.30 -11.33
C SER A 73 -31.45 -29.35 -9.91
N GLY A 74 -31.47 -30.54 -9.33
CA GLY A 74 -31.13 -30.79 -7.93
C GLY A 74 -29.65 -30.64 -7.60
N GLN A 75 -29.14 -29.40 -7.55
CA GLN A 75 -27.88 -29.08 -6.89
C GLN A 75 -28.08 -27.95 -5.88
N VAL A 76 -28.06 -28.33 -4.60
CA VAL A 76 -28.05 -27.40 -3.46
C VAL A 76 -26.64 -26.87 -3.28
N ALA A 77 -26.38 -25.66 -3.78
CA ALA A 77 -25.25 -24.87 -3.31
C ALA A 77 -25.64 -24.31 -1.92
N ALA A 78 -25.03 -24.87 -0.87
CA ALA A 78 -25.17 -24.36 0.48
C ALA A 78 -24.61 -22.92 0.52
N GLY A 79 -25.50 -21.94 0.70
CA GLY A 79 -25.10 -20.56 0.91
C GLY A 79 -24.33 -20.45 2.23
N GLU A 80 -23.02 -20.18 2.14
CA GLU A 80 -22.18 -19.92 3.28
C GLU A 80 -22.62 -18.65 4.01
N ILE A 81 -22.80 -18.78 5.32
CA ILE A 81 -23.03 -17.66 6.23
C ILE A 81 -21.68 -16.94 6.39
N ILE A 82 -21.51 -15.81 5.69
CA ILE A 82 -20.32 -14.97 5.82
C ILE A 82 -20.36 -14.31 7.21
N GLN A 83 -19.64 -14.88 8.17
CA GLN A 83 -19.33 -14.20 9.43
C GLN A 83 -18.52 -12.93 9.10
N PRO A 84 -18.66 -11.81 9.84
CA PRO A 84 -17.78 -10.67 9.66
C PRO A 84 -16.38 -11.10 10.09
N GLU A 85 -15.58 -11.57 9.14
CA GLU A 85 -14.21 -11.95 9.36
C GLU A 85 -13.50 -10.76 10.02
N LYS A 86 -12.71 -11.03 11.06
CA LYS A 86 -11.82 -10.04 11.64
C LYS A 86 -11.07 -9.38 10.49
N SER A 87 -11.34 -8.10 10.25
CA SER A 87 -10.85 -7.38 9.08
C SER A 87 -9.33 -7.29 9.03
N LEU A 88 -8.60 -7.71 10.06
CA LEU A 88 -7.15 -7.83 10.09
C LEU A 88 -6.74 -9.27 10.35
N LYS A 89 -5.94 -9.83 9.44
CA LYS A 89 -5.29 -11.12 9.64
C LYS A 89 -4.37 -11.05 10.87
N PRO A 90 -4.48 -12.00 11.82
CA PRO A 90 -3.62 -12.02 13.00
C PRO A 90 -2.16 -12.23 12.60
N ARG A 91 -1.23 -11.67 13.38
CA ARG A 91 0.20 -11.85 13.16
C ARG A 91 0.65 -13.25 13.60
N PRO A 92 1.21 -14.08 12.72
CA PRO A 92 1.78 -15.36 13.11
C PRO A 92 3.09 -15.15 13.88
N VAL A 93 3.54 -16.19 14.60
CA VAL A 93 4.78 -16.14 15.40
C VAL A 93 6.03 -16.02 14.52
N LYS A 94 6.00 -16.60 13.32
CA LYS A 94 7.09 -16.60 12.34
C LYS A 94 6.53 -16.25 10.96
N VAL A 95 7.26 -15.39 10.26
CA VAL A 95 7.08 -15.10 8.83
C VAL A 95 8.42 -15.26 8.12
N GLU A 96 8.40 -15.47 6.82
CA GLU A 96 9.60 -15.59 5.99
C GLU A 96 9.69 -14.38 5.07
N GLY A 97 10.90 -14.01 4.65
CA GLY A 97 11.11 -12.76 3.92
C GLY A 97 12.57 -12.48 3.61
N ALA A 98 12.81 -11.32 3.03
CA ALA A 98 14.14 -10.85 2.66
C ALA A 98 14.31 -9.37 2.97
N THR A 99 15.53 -8.97 3.32
CA THR A 99 15.91 -7.56 3.50
C THR A 99 16.70 -7.07 2.30
N TYR A 100 16.21 -6.01 1.68
CA TYR A 100 16.82 -5.34 0.53
C TYR A 100 17.56 -4.10 1.00
N ARG A 101 18.85 -4.03 0.69
CA ARG A 101 19.67 -2.84 0.88
C ARG A 101 19.56 -1.96 -0.36
N ILE A 102 18.96 -0.77 -0.23
CA ILE A 102 18.74 0.16 -1.35
C ILE A 102 19.30 1.53 -0.97
N GLU A 103 20.13 2.11 -1.84
CA GLU A 103 20.60 3.48 -1.64
C GLU A 103 19.50 4.49 -1.94
N THR A 104 19.23 5.38 -0.98
CA THR A 104 18.21 6.42 -1.10
C THR A 104 18.83 7.79 -0.85
N PRO A 105 18.17 8.89 -1.23
CA PRO A 105 18.69 10.23 -0.96
C PRO A 105 18.89 10.55 0.53
N LEU A 106 18.31 9.74 1.42
CA LEU A 106 18.40 9.85 2.87
C LEU A 106 19.45 8.91 3.49
N GLY A 107 20.21 8.19 2.65
CA GLY A 107 21.15 7.16 3.06
C GLY A 107 20.69 5.75 2.68
N SER A 108 21.45 4.74 3.12
CA SER A 108 21.13 3.35 2.83
C SER A 108 19.89 2.90 3.61
N ALA A 109 18.85 2.50 2.89
CA ALA A 109 17.64 1.92 3.44
C ALA A 109 17.74 0.38 3.43
N PHE A 110 17.32 -0.23 4.53
CA PHE A 110 17.15 -1.66 4.71
C PHE A 110 15.66 -1.93 4.78
N ILE A 111 15.11 -2.48 3.71
CA ILE A 111 13.68 -2.72 3.56
C ILE A 111 13.44 -4.22 3.66
N THR A 112 12.81 -4.67 4.74
CA THR A 112 12.48 -6.07 4.95
C THR A 112 11.06 -6.33 4.47
N VAL A 113 10.90 -7.20 3.47
CA VAL A 113 9.62 -7.60 2.91
C VAL A 113 9.36 -9.05 3.31
N ASN A 114 8.25 -9.28 4.02
CA ASN A 114 7.86 -10.59 4.54
C ASN A 114 6.57 -11.09 3.88
N HIS A 115 6.46 -12.40 3.76
CA HIS A 115 5.30 -13.13 3.28
C HIS A 115 4.82 -14.18 4.29
N ASP A 116 3.56 -14.58 4.15
CA ASP A 116 2.98 -15.69 4.93
C ASP A 116 3.38 -17.06 4.36
N GLN A 117 2.90 -18.15 4.98
CA GLN A 117 3.25 -19.52 4.58
C GLN A 117 2.81 -19.85 3.13
N ASP A 118 1.84 -19.12 2.59
CA ASP A 118 1.34 -19.30 1.23
C ASP A 118 2.08 -18.40 0.21
N GLY A 119 3.11 -17.67 0.66
CA GLY A 119 3.86 -16.73 -0.17
C GLY A 119 3.07 -15.47 -0.51
N ASN A 120 2.08 -15.11 0.30
CA ASN A 120 1.34 -13.85 0.14
C ASN A 120 2.02 -12.71 0.90
N PRO A 121 1.98 -11.48 0.38
CA PRO A 121 2.49 -10.30 1.07
C PRO A 121 1.88 -10.11 2.45
N PHE A 122 2.74 -9.91 3.46
CA PHE A 122 2.31 -9.86 4.85
C PHE A 122 2.72 -8.58 5.58
N GLU A 123 4.01 -8.24 5.60
CA GLU A 123 4.50 -7.04 6.29
C GLU A 123 5.79 -6.48 5.65
N VAL A 124 6.02 -5.19 5.86
CA VAL A 124 7.19 -4.46 5.38
C VAL A 124 7.76 -3.62 6.52
N PHE A 125 9.05 -3.78 6.80
CA PHE A 125 9.80 -2.92 7.70
C PHE A 125 10.79 -2.06 6.93
N VAL A 126 10.95 -0.82 7.36
CA VAL A 126 11.86 0.13 6.73
C VAL A 126 12.77 0.68 7.81
N THR A 127 14.07 0.51 7.63
CA THR A 127 15.09 1.07 8.51
C THR A 127 16.09 1.84 7.66
N ILE A 128 16.43 3.06 8.05
CA ILE A 128 17.44 3.85 7.33
C ILE A 128 18.69 3.97 8.20
N GLY A 129 19.84 3.61 7.65
CA GLY A 129 21.13 3.75 8.34
C GLY A 129 21.52 5.21 8.45
N LYS A 130 21.93 5.64 9.67
CA LYS A 130 22.42 7.00 9.96
C LYS A 130 21.42 8.12 9.64
N ALA A 131 20.13 7.80 9.51
CA ALA A 131 19.07 8.80 9.42
C ALA A 131 18.86 9.47 10.78
N GLY A 132 18.62 10.78 10.79
CA GLY A 132 18.16 11.49 11.99
C GLY A 132 16.82 10.94 12.50
N SER A 133 16.48 11.28 13.74
CA SER A 133 15.30 10.74 14.44
C SER A 133 13.98 10.96 13.69
N GLU A 134 13.80 12.09 13.02
CA GLU A 134 12.58 12.40 12.25
C GLU A 134 12.41 11.48 11.04
N VAL A 135 13.48 11.30 10.27
CA VAL A 135 13.48 10.42 9.10
C VAL A 135 13.26 8.97 9.50
N ALA A 136 13.86 8.53 10.61
CA ALA A 136 13.64 7.21 11.16
C ALA A 136 12.17 7.01 11.60
N ALA A 137 11.57 8.00 12.27
CA ALA A 137 10.18 7.96 12.69
C ALA A 137 9.21 7.89 11.48
N MET A 138 9.47 8.67 10.42
CA MET A 138 8.69 8.61 9.18
C MET A 138 8.84 7.27 8.46
N ALA A 139 10.05 6.69 8.42
CA ALA A 139 10.31 5.37 7.85
C ALA A 139 9.56 4.28 8.61
N GLU A 140 9.57 4.33 9.94
CA GLU A 140 8.81 3.40 10.78
C GLU A 140 7.31 3.54 10.56
N ALA A 141 6.79 4.77 10.50
CA ALA A 141 5.38 5.02 10.21
C ALA A 141 4.98 4.46 8.84
N LEU A 142 5.80 4.66 7.81
CA LEU A 142 5.57 4.13 6.47
C LEU A 142 5.50 2.59 6.48
N GLY A 143 6.48 1.92 7.09
CA GLY A 143 6.49 0.46 7.19
C GLY A 143 5.27 -0.09 7.96
N ARG A 144 4.90 0.53 9.08
CA ARG A 144 3.72 0.14 9.88
C ARG A 144 2.41 0.27 9.11
N LEU A 145 2.25 1.37 8.35
CA LEU A 145 1.05 1.59 7.54
C LEU A 145 0.96 0.56 6.42
N ILE A 146 2.04 0.35 5.66
CA ILE A 146 2.10 -0.66 4.59
C ILE A 146 1.80 -2.05 5.16
N SER A 147 2.44 -2.42 6.27
CA SER A 147 2.21 -3.72 6.94
C SER A 147 0.77 -3.90 7.43
N THR A 148 0.10 -2.83 7.83
CA THR A 148 -1.31 -2.89 8.22
C THR A 148 -2.19 -3.07 6.99
N THR A 149 -1.90 -2.31 5.92
CA THR A 149 -2.63 -2.40 4.65
C THR A 149 -2.56 -3.79 4.03
N LEU A 150 -1.40 -4.47 4.08
CA LEU A 150 -1.21 -5.84 3.59
C LEU A 150 -1.97 -6.90 4.40
N ARG A 151 -2.28 -6.61 5.68
CA ARG A 151 -2.99 -7.55 6.57
C ARG A 151 -4.50 -7.38 6.59
N PHE A 152 -5.05 -6.32 5.98
CA PHE A 152 -6.51 -6.20 5.89
C PHE A 152 -7.12 -7.39 5.13
N GLY A 153 -8.21 -7.98 5.61
CA GLY A 153 -9.08 -8.85 4.84
C GLY A 153 -10.04 -7.96 4.08
N ASN A 154 -9.68 -7.58 2.86
CA ASN A 154 -10.54 -6.78 1.99
C ASN A 154 -10.90 -7.59 0.73
N HIS A 155 -11.74 -6.99 -0.13
CA HIS A 155 -12.20 -7.56 -1.40
C HIS A 155 -11.11 -7.70 -2.47
N MET A 156 -9.84 -7.44 -2.14
CA MET A 156 -8.72 -7.48 -3.06
C MET A 156 -7.70 -8.52 -2.62
N ALA A 157 -7.19 -9.31 -3.58
CA ALA A 157 -6.23 -10.35 -3.26
C ALA A 157 -4.94 -9.76 -2.64
N PRO A 158 -4.24 -10.47 -1.73
CA PRO A 158 -3.01 -9.95 -1.10
C PRO A 158 -1.93 -9.49 -2.09
N ARG A 159 -1.74 -10.22 -3.21
CA ARG A 159 -0.77 -9.86 -4.24
C ARG A 159 -1.18 -8.63 -5.05
N GLU A 160 -2.47 -8.46 -5.32
CA GLU A 160 -2.99 -7.27 -5.99
C GLU A 160 -2.82 -6.03 -5.12
N ARG A 161 -3.04 -6.15 -3.81
CA ARG A 161 -2.76 -5.05 -2.87
C ARG A 161 -1.30 -4.65 -2.84
N ALA A 162 -0.39 -5.63 -2.85
CA ALA A 162 1.04 -5.32 -2.91
C ALA A 162 1.41 -4.63 -4.23
N ARG A 163 0.78 -5.03 -5.35
CA ARG A 163 0.94 -4.35 -6.64
C ARG A 163 0.42 -2.92 -6.59
N GLU A 164 -0.78 -2.70 -6.07
CA GLU A 164 -1.34 -1.35 -5.91
C GLU A 164 -0.44 -0.47 -5.03
N LEU A 165 0.00 -0.99 -3.87
CA LEU A 165 0.93 -0.27 -3.00
C LEU A 165 2.24 0.07 -3.72
N MET A 166 2.79 -0.86 -4.49
CA MET A 166 3.99 -0.61 -5.30
C MET A 166 3.75 0.49 -6.33
N GLU A 167 2.64 0.45 -7.07
CA GLU A 167 2.31 1.44 -8.11
C GLU A 167 2.11 2.84 -7.50
N GLN A 168 1.44 2.94 -6.35
CA GLN A 168 1.24 4.20 -5.64
C GLN A 168 2.53 4.80 -5.09
N LEU A 169 3.46 3.95 -4.62
CA LEU A 169 4.73 4.40 -4.04
C LEU A 169 5.80 4.66 -5.11
N HIS A 170 5.71 3.99 -6.27
CA HIS A 170 6.67 4.14 -7.35
C HIS A 170 6.67 5.56 -7.89
N GLY A 171 7.88 6.11 -8.04
CA GLY A 171 8.08 7.38 -8.72
C GLY A 171 7.86 8.60 -7.82
N ILE A 172 7.36 8.41 -6.59
CA ILE A 172 7.37 9.45 -5.54
C ILE A 172 8.82 9.92 -5.38
N GLY A 173 9.07 11.20 -5.63
CA GLY A 173 10.40 11.78 -5.60
C GLY A 173 10.50 12.97 -4.65
N GLY A 174 11.70 13.19 -4.13
CA GLY A 174 12.07 14.43 -3.45
C GLY A 174 12.97 15.32 -4.33
N GLY A 175 13.59 16.33 -3.72
CA GLY A 175 14.56 17.21 -4.40
C GLY A 175 15.89 16.54 -4.77
N ARG A 176 16.14 15.31 -4.29
CA ARG A 176 17.35 14.53 -4.57
C ARG A 176 16.97 13.13 -5.06
N SER A 177 17.85 12.50 -5.83
CA SER A 177 17.71 11.12 -6.28
C SER A 177 19.07 10.44 -6.37
N VAL A 178 19.12 9.12 -6.21
CA VAL A 178 20.35 8.32 -6.30
C VAL A 178 20.24 7.31 -7.44
N GLY A 179 21.36 6.99 -8.08
CA GLY A 179 21.39 6.08 -9.22
C GLY A 179 20.91 6.71 -10.53
N PHE A 180 20.89 5.90 -11.59
CA PHE A 180 20.63 6.36 -12.96
C PHE A 180 19.68 5.43 -13.70
N GLY A 181 18.98 5.98 -14.69
CA GLY A 181 18.06 5.25 -15.57
C GLY A 181 17.00 4.45 -14.81
N PRO A 182 16.73 3.18 -15.16
CA PRO A 182 15.71 2.36 -14.51
C PRO A 182 16.02 2.06 -13.04
N ASN A 183 17.29 2.15 -12.63
CA ASN A 183 17.75 1.92 -11.26
C ASN A 183 17.76 3.19 -10.40
N ARG A 184 17.25 4.33 -10.91
CA ARG A 184 17.19 5.60 -10.18
C ARG A 184 16.16 5.55 -9.05
N VAL A 185 16.60 5.70 -7.81
CA VAL A 185 15.78 5.79 -6.60
C VAL A 185 15.52 7.26 -6.27
N ARG A 186 14.24 7.66 -6.25
CA ARG A 186 13.85 9.08 -6.09
C ARG A 186 13.54 9.47 -4.65
N SER A 187 13.21 8.51 -3.80
CA SER A 187 12.86 8.73 -2.39
C SER A 187 12.84 7.41 -1.62
N LEU A 188 12.58 7.48 -0.31
CA LEU A 188 12.34 6.29 0.50
C LEU A 188 11.07 5.51 0.07
N PRO A 189 9.90 6.14 -0.15
CA PRO A 189 8.74 5.46 -0.75
C PRO A 189 9.05 4.71 -2.05
N ASP A 190 9.78 5.34 -2.98
CA ASP A 190 10.16 4.71 -4.25
C ASP A 190 11.11 3.51 -4.05
N ALA A 191 11.99 3.57 -3.02
CA ALA A 191 12.80 2.43 -2.62
C ALA A 191 11.95 1.27 -2.07
N VAL A 192 10.91 1.57 -1.28
CA VAL A 192 9.97 0.55 -0.78
C VAL A 192 9.20 -0.11 -1.93
N ALA A 193 8.72 0.67 -2.90
CA ALA A 193 8.09 0.15 -4.11
C ALA A 193 9.01 -0.84 -4.82
N ARG A 194 10.27 -0.46 -5.04
CA ARG A 194 11.31 -1.31 -5.63
C ARG A 194 11.51 -2.62 -4.87
N ALA A 195 11.62 -2.56 -3.54
CA ALA A 195 11.79 -3.76 -2.72
C ALA A 195 10.59 -4.72 -2.82
N ILE A 196 9.35 -4.19 -2.78
CA ILE A 196 8.13 -4.98 -2.95
C ILE A 196 8.09 -5.61 -4.35
N GLY A 197 8.39 -4.82 -5.39
CA GLY A 197 8.41 -5.27 -6.78
C GLY A 197 9.42 -6.39 -7.01
N MET A 198 10.65 -6.25 -6.49
CA MET A 198 11.69 -7.27 -6.53
C MET A 198 11.29 -8.54 -5.77
N HIS A 199 10.68 -8.41 -4.59
CA HIS A 199 10.34 -9.56 -3.74
C HIS A 199 9.23 -10.44 -4.33
N PHE A 200 8.21 -9.84 -4.93
CA PHE A 200 7.06 -10.57 -5.48
C PHE A 200 7.09 -10.74 -7.01
N GLY A 201 8.19 -10.36 -7.66
CA GLY A 201 8.36 -10.51 -9.11
C GLY A 201 7.36 -9.69 -9.94
N LEU A 202 7.03 -8.49 -9.49
CA LEU A 202 6.07 -7.61 -10.17
C LEU A 202 6.75 -6.89 -11.36
N ILE A 203 6.04 -6.78 -12.47
CA ILE A 203 6.53 -6.28 -13.78
C ILE A 203 7.12 -4.86 -13.62
N GLY A 204 8.30 -4.61 -14.22
CA GLY A 204 9.01 -3.32 -14.17
C GLY A 204 10.23 -3.28 -13.23
N TYR A 205 10.34 -4.25 -12.32
CA TYR A 205 11.50 -4.45 -11.43
C TYR A 205 12.11 -5.85 -11.54
N GLY A 206 11.65 -6.62 -12.53
CA GLY A 206 12.20 -7.91 -12.87
C GLY A 206 13.66 -7.77 -13.26
N LEU A 207 14.47 -8.67 -12.70
CA LEU A 207 15.86 -8.91 -13.05
C LEU A 207 16.02 -9.02 -14.58
N GLU A 208 16.37 -7.93 -15.26
CA GLU A 208 17.13 -8.04 -16.49
C GLU A 208 18.51 -8.56 -16.09
N ASN A 209 18.67 -9.88 -16.18
CA ASN A 209 19.92 -10.62 -16.10
C ASN A 209 20.76 -10.42 -14.83
N GLY A 210 20.47 -11.21 -13.79
CA GLY A 210 21.49 -12.00 -13.06
C GLY A 210 22.79 -11.32 -12.58
N LYS A 211 22.84 -9.99 -12.44
CA LYS A 211 23.96 -9.27 -11.85
C LYS A 211 23.44 -8.44 -10.70
N VAL A 212 23.42 -9.08 -9.53
CA VAL A 212 23.52 -8.35 -8.27
C VAL A 212 24.88 -7.65 -8.32
N GLY A 213 24.89 -6.37 -8.69
CA GLY A 213 26.03 -5.47 -8.49
C GLY A 213 26.20 -5.23 -7.00
N GLY A 214 26.57 -6.28 -6.29
CA GLY A 214 27.09 -6.22 -4.94
C GLY A 214 28.60 -6.32 -5.08
N ASP A 215 29.27 -5.21 -4.82
CA ASP A 215 30.71 -5.14 -4.65
C ASP A 215 31.04 -5.88 -3.34
N GLY A 216 31.07 -7.21 -3.44
CA GLY A 216 31.38 -8.15 -2.37
C GLY A 216 32.56 -8.98 -2.83
N GLU A 217 33.69 -8.80 -2.14
CA GLU A 217 34.95 -9.49 -2.32
C GLU A 217 34.76 -10.99 -2.58
N GLN A 218 35.25 -11.47 -3.73
CA GLN A 218 35.67 -12.85 -3.89
C GLN A 218 37.14 -12.88 -4.29
N ILE A 219 37.96 -13.09 -3.27
CA ILE A 219 39.32 -13.61 -3.40
C ILE A 219 39.19 -15.00 -4.04
N MET A 220 39.50 -15.10 -5.33
CA MET A 220 39.88 -16.37 -5.93
C MET A 220 41.25 -16.23 -6.59
N MET A 221 42.15 -17.01 -6.00
CA MET A 221 43.51 -17.32 -6.40
C MET A 221 43.52 -17.77 -7.87
N ALA A 222 44.19 -17.01 -8.74
CA ALA A 222 44.55 -17.45 -10.07
C ALA A 222 46.03 -17.14 -10.31
N SER A 223 46.69 -18.17 -10.81
CA SER A 223 48.11 -18.45 -10.88
C SER A 223 48.92 -17.45 -11.70
N MET A 224 50.21 -17.44 -11.38
CA MET A 224 51.31 -16.92 -12.18
C MET A 224 51.19 -17.35 -13.65
N ASP A 225 51.34 -16.39 -14.56
CA ASP A 225 52.18 -16.57 -15.75
C ASP A 225 52.67 -15.19 -16.22
N ASP A 226 54.00 -15.03 -16.16
CA ASP A 226 54.75 -13.96 -16.78
C ASP A 226 54.71 -14.10 -18.31
N THR A 227 54.48 -13.01 -19.04
CA THR A 227 55.27 -12.65 -20.22
C THR A 227 54.89 -11.28 -20.80
N ASN A 228 55.82 -10.34 -20.62
CA ASN A 228 56.39 -9.37 -21.55
C ASN A 228 55.55 -8.32 -22.34
N GLU A 229 55.86 -7.06 -21.99
CA GLU A 229 56.21 -5.90 -22.84
C GLU A 229 55.39 -5.55 -24.10
N SER A 230 54.74 -4.39 -24.06
CA SER A 230 55.14 -3.23 -24.89
C SER A 230 54.22 -2.03 -24.66
N GLY A 231 54.83 -0.85 -24.55
CA GLY A 231 54.17 0.38 -24.12
C GLY A 231 53.13 0.93 -25.10
N GLN A 232 52.11 1.56 -24.53
CA GLN A 232 51.43 2.73 -25.09
C GLN A 232 50.65 3.43 -23.97
N MET A 233 51.06 4.65 -23.62
CA MET A 233 50.22 5.59 -22.88
C MET A 233 48.91 5.79 -23.64
N LYS A 234 47.80 5.27 -23.13
CA LYS A 234 46.46 5.69 -23.55
C LYS A 234 45.79 6.46 -22.43
N LEU A 235 45.80 7.76 -22.65
CA LEU A 235 45.07 8.80 -21.96
C LEU A 235 43.56 8.51 -22.11
N ALA A 236 42.92 7.92 -21.10
CA ALA A 236 41.47 7.83 -21.01
C ALA A 236 41.06 7.73 -19.54
N SER A 237 41.23 8.83 -18.80
CA SER A 237 40.49 9.03 -17.56
C SER A 237 39.05 9.29 -17.99
N GLU A 238 38.18 8.29 -17.89
CA GLU A 238 36.73 8.44 -17.90
C GLU A 238 36.31 9.42 -16.79
N ARG A 239 36.36 10.73 -17.07
CA ARG A 239 35.74 11.71 -16.20
C ARG A 239 34.23 11.58 -16.38
N LYS A 240 33.57 10.89 -15.46
CA LYS A 240 32.12 10.96 -15.28
C LYS A 240 31.76 12.44 -15.11
N ALA A 241 31.23 13.06 -16.16
CA ALA A 241 30.68 14.40 -16.07
C ALA A 241 29.36 14.30 -15.30
N ASP A 242 29.30 14.92 -14.13
CA ASP A 242 28.04 15.04 -13.39
C ASP A 242 27.10 15.98 -14.16
N LEU A 243 25.84 15.57 -14.37
CA LEU A 243 24.80 16.42 -14.94
C LEU A 243 24.17 17.27 -13.83
N CYS A 244 23.87 18.53 -14.13
CA CYS A 244 23.20 19.42 -13.18
C CYS A 244 21.80 18.89 -12.82
N PRO A 245 21.46 18.74 -11.53
CA PRO A 245 20.14 18.25 -11.12
C PRO A 245 19.00 19.24 -11.41
N ALA A 246 19.31 20.53 -11.58
CA ALA A 246 18.32 21.57 -11.86
C ALA A 246 18.02 21.74 -13.36
N CYS A 247 19.03 21.67 -14.24
CA CYS A 247 18.85 21.93 -15.67
C CYS A 247 19.23 20.77 -16.59
N GLY A 248 19.83 19.70 -16.08
CA GLY A 248 20.24 18.53 -16.86
C GLY A 248 21.50 18.72 -17.72
N GLU A 249 22.11 19.91 -17.71
CA GLU A 249 23.30 20.21 -18.50
C GLU A 249 24.57 19.59 -17.90
N ALA A 250 25.52 19.18 -18.74
CA ALA A 250 26.79 18.57 -18.33
C ALA A 250 27.84 19.60 -17.86
N THR A 251 27.39 20.60 -17.11
CA THR A 251 28.22 21.73 -16.63
C THR A 251 28.31 21.77 -15.10
N LEU A 252 28.03 20.65 -14.42
CA LEU A 252 28.19 20.53 -12.97
C LEU A 252 29.64 20.19 -12.62
N VAL A 253 30.28 21.07 -11.84
CA VAL A 253 31.69 20.96 -11.44
C VAL A 253 31.78 21.03 -9.92
N PHE A 254 32.66 20.23 -9.32
CA PHE A 254 32.94 20.30 -7.88
C PHE A 254 34.15 21.19 -7.63
N GLU A 255 33.93 22.36 -7.03
CA GLU A 255 34.97 23.35 -6.72
C GLU A 255 34.69 24.01 -5.37
N GLU A 256 35.74 24.31 -4.61
CA GLU A 256 35.65 25.02 -3.31
C GLU A 256 34.76 24.32 -2.27
N GLY A 257 34.62 22.99 -2.35
CA GLY A 257 33.78 22.21 -1.45
C GLY A 257 32.29 22.18 -1.82
N CYS A 258 31.91 22.74 -2.97
CA CYS A 258 30.53 22.77 -3.45
C CYS A 258 30.43 22.24 -4.88
N LYS A 259 29.29 21.63 -5.25
CA LYS A 259 28.91 21.36 -6.64
C LYS A 259 28.29 22.62 -7.23
N LYS A 260 28.87 23.18 -8.28
CA LYS A 260 28.39 24.38 -9.00
C LYS A 260 28.09 24.05 -10.45
N CYS A 261 26.93 24.49 -10.95
CA CYS A 261 26.55 24.37 -12.35
C CYS A 261 26.73 25.71 -13.06
N TYR A 262 27.59 25.74 -14.08
CA TYR A 262 27.82 26.95 -14.87
C TYR A 262 26.70 27.25 -15.88
N GLY A 263 25.86 26.27 -16.21
CA GLY A 263 24.74 26.46 -17.13
C GLY A 263 23.54 27.18 -16.53
N CYS A 264 23.20 26.92 -15.26
CA CYS A 264 22.01 27.48 -14.62
C CYS A 264 22.24 28.14 -13.26
N GLY A 265 23.50 28.18 -12.77
CA GLY A 265 23.83 28.78 -11.48
C GLY A 265 23.45 27.94 -10.25
N PHE A 266 23.05 26.67 -10.43
CA PHE A 266 22.80 25.77 -9.31
C PHE A 266 24.07 25.58 -8.48
N SER A 267 23.99 25.70 -7.16
CA SER A 267 25.11 25.43 -6.25
C SER A 267 24.67 24.65 -5.01
N GLU A 268 25.46 23.67 -4.59
CA GLU A 268 25.20 22.83 -3.42
C GLU A 268 26.51 22.53 -2.69
N CYS A 269 26.60 22.98 -1.45
CA CYS A 269 27.62 22.67 -0.46
C CYS A 269 26.93 21.86 0.67
#